data_AF-A0A955PVT3-F1
#
_entry.id   AF-A0A955PVT3-F1
#
_cell.length_a   1.000
_cell.length_b   1.000
_cell.length_c   1.000
_cell.angle_alpha   90.00
_cell.angle_beta   90.00
_cell.angle_gamma   90.00
#
_symmetry.space_group_name_H-M   'P 1'
#
loop_
_entity.id
_entity.type
_entity.pdbx_description
1 polymer ?
#
loop_
_entity_poly.entity_id
_entity_poly.type
_entity_poly.pdbx_seq_one_letter_code
_entity_poly.pdbx_strand_id
1 'polypeptide(L)'
;GGAELLKDFYFVYSSSLRNLGTPAFPFVYFKHLFQELGEQCKILTVSYESKIVAAVMTFFYQDRVMPYYGGGLSEYQRYAIYDFMYWELMRFGWEHGYKIFDFGRSKQETGPFHFKRHWGFEPQALPYQYFLPKGGEIPNVNPSNPKFQPFIALWKRLPLSIANRLGPFLIKYLP
;
A
#
# COMPACT_ATOMS: atom_id res chain seq x y z
N GLY A 1 -15.82 -2.20 -5.37
CA GLY A 1 -16.10 -3.57 -5.84
C GLY A 1 -15.47 -4.59 -4.90
N GLY A 2 -15.55 -5.86 -5.29
CA GLY A 2 -15.02 -7.01 -4.58
C GLY A 2 -13.94 -7.74 -5.37
N ALA A 3 -13.99 -9.07 -5.34
CA ALA A 3 -12.98 -9.95 -5.91
C ALA A 3 -12.85 -9.85 -7.45
N GLU A 4 -13.87 -9.36 -8.15
CA GLU A 4 -13.85 -9.14 -9.59
C GLU A 4 -12.76 -8.13 -10.03
N LEU A 5 -12.37 -7.22 -9.14
CA LEU A 5 -11.35 -6.20 -9.39
C LEU A 5 -9.93 -6.64 -9.02
N LEU A 6 -9.73 -7.87 -8.52
CA LEU A 6 -8.44 -8.32 -7.99
C LEU A 6 -7.29 -8.26 -8.99
N LYS A 7 -7.56 -8.58 -10.26
CA LYS A 7 -6.52 -8.58 -11.30
C LYS A 7 -6.03 -7.16 -11.59
N ASP A 8 -6.96 -6.22 -11.75
CA ASP A 8 -6.63 -4.81 -12.01
C ASP A 8 -5.96 -4.16 -10.81
N PHE A 9 -6.49 -4.42 -9.61
CA PHE A 9 -5.84 -4.03 -8.35
C PHE A 9 -4.40 -4.54 -8.29
N TYR A 10 -4.19 -5.84 -8.49
CA TYR A 10 -2.86 -6.43 -8.37
C TYR A 10 -1.89 -5.89 -9.41
N PHE A 11 -2.35 -5.64 -10.64
CA PHE A 11 -1.52 -5.03 -11.68
C PHE A 11 -1.01 -3.65 -11.25
N VAL A 12 -1.88 -2.78 -10.78
CA VAL A 12 -1.50 -1.42 -10.38
C VAL A 12 -0.68 -1.42 -9.08
N TYR A 13 -1.08 -2.22 -8.08
CA TYR A 13 -0.35 -2.42 -6.83
C TYR A 13 1.08 -2.92 -7.07
N SER A 14 1.25 -4.01 -7.83
CA SER A 14 2.57 -4.59 -8.09
C SER A 14 3.44 -3.70 -8.97
N SER A 15 2.85 -2.98 -9.92
CA SER A 15 3.54 -1.96 -10.71
C SER A 15 4.08 -0.83 -9.82
N SER A 16 3.26 -0.34 -8.90
CA SER A 16 3.64 0.71 -7.95
C SER A 16 4.79 0.25 -7.05
N LEU A 17 4.68 -0.94 -6.44
CA LEU A 17 5.74 -1.48 -5.60
C LEU A 17 7.04 -1.72 -6.37
N ARG A 18 6.97 -2.27 -7.58
CA ARG A 18 8.16 -2.43 -8.44
C ARG A 18 8.85 -1.10 -8.69
N ASN A 19 8.10 -0.05 -9.01
CA ASN A 19 8.62 1.29 -9.25
C ASN A 19 9.18 1.97 -7.97
N LEU A 20 8.70 1.56 -6.80
CA LEU A 20 9.26 1.95 -5.49
C LEU A 20 10.50 1.16 -5.09
N GLY A 21 10.78 0.04 -5.77
CA GLY A 21 11.89 -0.87 -5.43
C GLY A 21 11.53 -1.88 -4.34
N THR A 22 10.24 -2.15 -4.16
CA THR A 22 9.69 -3.04 -3.14
C THR A 22 9.14 -4.32 -3.78
N PRO A 23 9.49 -5.50 -3.27
CA PRO A 23 8.85 -6.76 -3.63
C PRO A 23 7.34 -6.77 -3.32
N ALA A 24 6.52 -7.30 -4.22
CA ALA A 24 5.09 -7.47 -3.97
C ALA A 24 4.77 -8.80 -3.28
N PHE A 25 3.71 -8.81 -2.45
CA PHE A 25 3.08 -10.06 -2.00
C PHE A 25 2.54 -10.85 -3.21
N PRO A 26 2.47 -12.20 -3.13
CA PRO A 26 1.92 -13.00 -4.21
C PRO A 26 0.43 -12.73 -4.41
N PHE A 27 -0.07 -12.81 -5.66
CA PHE A 27 -1.49 -12.63 -5.98
C PHE A 27 -2.45 -13.44 -5.09
N VAL A 28 -2.09 -14.69 -4.79
CA VAL A 28 -2.90 -15.61 -3.97
C VAL A 28 -3.15 -15.08 -2.56
N TYR A 29 -2.23 -14.27 -2.01
CA TYR A 29 -2.41 -13.62 -0.72
C TYR A 29 -3.65 -12.73 -0.70
N PHE A 30 -3.83 -11.90 -1.74
CA PHE A 30 -4.98 -11.01 -1.87
C PHE A 30 -6.29 -11.76 -2.12
N LYS A 31 -6.22 -12.91 -2.82
CA LYS A 31 -7.39 -13.79 -2.96
C LYS A 31 -7.83 -14.33 -1.60
N HIS A 32 -6.89 -14.81 -0.77
CA HIS A 32 -7.20 -15.30 0.57
C HIS A 32 -7.76 -14.19 1.46
N LEU A 33 -7.22 -12.97 1.40
CA LEU A 33 -7.79 -11.83 2.14
C LEU A 33 -9.28 -11.61 1.84
N PHE A 34 -9.69 -11.68 0.57
CA PHE A 34 -11.12 -11.58 0.24
C PHE A 34 -11.94 -12.78 0.72
N GLN A 35 -11.39 -13.98 0.65
CA GLN A 35 -12.09 -15.19 1.09
C GLN A 35 -12.33 -15.17 2.61
N GLU A 36 -11.36 -14.69 3.39
CA GLU A 36 -11.44 -14.66 4.85
C GLU A 36 -12.21 -13.45 5.37
N LEU A 37 -12.03 -12.26 4.78
CA LEU A 37 -12.65 -11.02 5.28
C LEU A 37 -14.04 -10.74 4.66
N GLY A 38 -14.38 -11.39 3.55
CA GLY A 38 -15.68 -11.23 2.90
C GLY A 38 -16.05 -9.77 2.66
N GLU A 39 -17.21 -9.35 3.18
CA GLU A 39 -17.75 -7.99 3.00
C GLU A 39 -16.92 -6.88 3.66
N GLN A 40 -16.06 -7.25 4.62
CA GLN A 40 -15.12 -6.34 5.30
C GLN A 40 -13.89 -6.01 4.45
N CYS A 41 -13.76 -6.57 3.25
CA CYS A 41 -12.71 -6.23 2.30
C CYS A 41 -13.33 -5.73 0.99
N LYS A 42 -12.91 -4.54 0.53
CA LYS A 42 -13.33 -4.00 -0.77
C LYS A 42 -12.14 -3.45 -1.54
N ILE A 43 -12.27 -3.41 -2.86
CA ILE A 43 -11.34 -2.68 -3.73
C ILE A 43 -12.06 -1.45 -4.26
N LEU A 44 -11.40 -0.29 -4.17
CA LEU A 44 -11.74 0.92 -4.91
C LEU A 44 -10.70 1.11 -6.03
N THR A 45 -11.16 1.37 -7.24
CA THR A 45 -10.33 1.64 -8.42
C THR A 45 -10.61 3.02 -8.98
N VAL A 46 -9.58 3.69 -9.48
CA VAL A 46 -9.70 4.92 -10.29
C VAL A 46 -9.36 4.58 -11.73
N SER A 47 -10.21 5.02 -12.64
CA SER A 47 -10.04 4.83 -14.08
C SER A 47 -9.82 6.14 -14.83
N TYR A 48 -8.96 6.13 -15.84
CA TYR A 48 -8.80 7.20 -16.82
C TYR A 48 -8.92 6.59 -18.22
N GLU A 49 -9.84 7.11 -19.06
CA GLU A 49 -10.09 6.60 -20.42
C GLU A 49 -10.23 5.07 -20.49
N SER A 50 -11.05 4.50 -19.60
CA SER A 50 -11.30 3.04 -19.46
C SER A 50 -10.13 2.20 -18.94
N LYS A 51 -8.99 2.80 -18.59
CA LYS A 51 -7.85 2.11 -17.97
C LYS A 51 -7.85 2.33 -16.46
N ILE A 52 -7.67 1.28 -15.67
CA ILE A 52 -7.45 1.41 -14.23
C ILE A 52 -6.04 1.95 -13.97
N VAL A 53 -5.96 3.09 -13.28
CA VAL A 53 -4.71 3.84 -13.04
C VAL A 53 -4.32 3.93 -11.58
N ALA A 54 -5.27 3.75 -10.66
CA ALA A 54 -5.03 3.60 -9.23
C ALA A 54 -5.98 2.55 -8.65
N ALA A 55 -5.55 1.87 -7.60
CA ALA A 55 -6.41 0.99 -6.84
C ALA A 55 -5.97 0.92 -5.38
N VAL A 56 -6.94 0.72 -4.49
CA VAL A 56 -6.71 0.46 -3.07
C VAL A 56 -7.64 -0.64 -2.59
N MET A 57 -7.06 -1.66 -1.96
CA MET A 57 -7.75 -2.65 -1.14
C MET A 57 -7.88 -2.08 0.27
N THR A 58 -9.11 -2.04 0.74
CA THR A 58 -9.53 -1.41 1.98
C THR A 58 -10.20 -2.43 2.88
N PHE A 59 -9.83 -2.41 4.15
CA PHE A 59 -10.48 -3.18 5.19
C PHE A 59 -11.45 -2.32 5.99
N PHE A 60 -12.55 -2.91 6.41
CA PHE A 60 -13.58 -2.27 7.22
C PHE A 60 -13.74 -3.05 8.51
N TYR A 61 -13.61 -2.37 9.64
CA TYR A 61 -13.77 -3.00 10.95
C TYR A 61 -14.38 -2.01 11.92
N GLN A 62 -15.48 -2.41 12.56
CA GLN A 62 -16.29 -1.51 13.41
C GLN A 62 -16.65 -0.23 12.64
N ASP A 63 -16.25 0.94 13.14
CA ASP A 63 -16.52 2.25 12.55
C ASP A 63 -15.36 2.79 11.69
N ARG A 64 -14.43 1.92 11.27
CA ARG A 64 -13.17 2.29 10.61
C ARG A 64 -13.10 1.89 9.14
N VAL A 65 -12.60 2.82 8.32
CA VAL A 65 -12.14 2.60 6.94
C VAL A 65 -10.61 2.57 6.94
N MET A 66 -10.03 1.44 6.56
CA MET A 66 -8.57 1.20 6.62
C MET A 66 -8.02 0.88 5.21
N PRO A 67 -7.67 1.89 4.39
CA PRO A 67 -6.97 1.66 3.13
C PRO A 67 -5.61 1.01 3.38
N TYR A 68 -5.46 -0.27 3.02
CA TYR A 68 -4.35 -1.08 3.50
C TYR A 68 -3.30 -1.35 2.43
N TYR A 69 -3.72 -1.80 1.25
CA TYR A 69 -2.83 -2.04 0.12
C TYR A 69 -3.25 -1.16 -1.04
N GLY A 70 -2.36 -0.29 -1.50
CA GLY A 70 -2.65 0.64 -2.58
C GLY A 70 -1.52 0.75 -3.57
N GLY A 71 -1.85 1.21 -4.77
CA GLY A 71 -0.88 1.54 -5.79
C GLY A 71 -1.49 2.39 -6.89
N GLY A 72 -0.62 3.02 -7.66
CA GLY A 72 -0.98 3.83 -8.81
C GLY A 72 0.11 3.77 -9.86
N LEU A 73 -0.32 3.94 -11.12
CA LEU A 73 0.57 4.05 -12.27
C LEU A 73 1.18 5.46 -12.28
N SER A 74 2.52 5.53 -12.25
CA SER A 74 3.27 6.78 -12.10
C SER A 74 2.97 7.80 -13.20
N GLU A 75 2.70 7.34 -14.42
CA GLU A 75 2.42 8.19 -15.57
C GLU A 75 1.09 8.95 -15.45
N TYR A 76 0.20 8.58 -14.52
CA TYR A 76 -1.07 9.26 -14.26
C TYR A 76 -1.04 10.13 -12.99
N GLN A 77 0.08 10.22 -12.27
CA GLN A 77 0.16 11.05 -11.06
C GLN A 77 -0.16 12.53 -11.31
N ARG A 78 0.10 13.04 -12.53
CA ARG A 78 -0.27 14.40 -12.96
C ARG A 78 -1.76 14.72 -12.85
N TYR A 79 -2.62 13.69 -12.74
CA TYR A 79 -4.07 13.84 -12.58
C TYR A 79 -4.54 13.70 -11.13
N ALA A 80 -3.62 13.76 -10.14
CA ALA A 80 -3.95 13.63 -8.72
C ALA A 80 -4.74 12.35 -8.38
N ILE A 81 -4.39 11.23 -9.03
CA ILE A 81 -5.12 9.95 -8.92
C ILE A 81 -5.24 9.43 -7.48
N TYR A 82 -4.24 9.68 -6.62
CA TYR A 82 -4.27 9.24 -5.22
C TYR A 82 -5.22 10.11 -4.40
N ASP A 83 -5.19 11.42 -4.59
CA ASP A 83 -6.09 12.34 -3.90
C ASP A 83 -7.54 12.05 -4.25
N PHE A 84 -7.83 11.85 -5.54
CA PHE A 84 -9.16 11.43 -5.98
C PHE A 84 -9.57 10.07 -5.40
N MET A 85 -8.68 9.07 -5.43
CA MET A 85 -8.93 7.74 -4.87
C MET A 85 -9.30 7.80 -3.38
N TYR A 86 -8.56 8.55 -2.58
CA TYR A 86 -8.81 8.63 -1.14
C TYR A 86 -9.97 9.54 -0.79
N TRP A 87 -10.22 10.61 -1.57
CA TRP A 87 -11.45 11.40 -1.46
C TRP A 87 -12.69 10.53 -1.61
N GLU A 88 -12.75 9.76 -2.70
CA GLU A 88 -13.89 8.87 -2.98
C GLU A 88 -14.03 7.79 -1.91
N LEU A 89 -12.92 7.26 -1.39
CA LEU A 89 -12.97 6.28 -0.30
C LEU A 89 -13.49 6.89 1.02
N MET A 90 -13.09 8.12 1.35
CA MET A 90 -13.61 8.85 2.51
C MET A 90 -15.11 9.13 2.36
N ARG A 91 -15.54 9.58 1.17
CA ARG A 91 -16.96 9.81 0.86
C ARG A 91 -17.78 8.53 0.99
N PHE A 92 -17.29 7.42 0.42
CA PHE A 92 -17.91 6.10 0.59
C PHE A 92 -18.02 5.72 2.07
N GLY A 93 -16.95 5.91 2.84
CA GLY A 93 -16.95 5.65 4.28
C GLY A 93 -18.05 6.41 5.02
N TRP A 94 -18.14 7.71 4.77
CA TRP A 94 -19.16 8.59 5.35
C TRP A 94 -20.58 8.15 5.00
N GLU A 95 -20.85 7.89 3.70
CA GLU A 95 -22.16 7.47 3.20
C GLU A 95 -22.63 6.13 3.81
N HIS A 96 -21.69 5.30 4.28
CA HIS A 96 -21.97 3.99 4.88
C HIS A 96 -21.85 4.00 6.42
N GLY A 97 -21.79 5.18 7.04
CA GLY A 97 -21.83 5.34 8.50
C GLY A 97 -20.52 5.05 9.23
N TYR A 98 -19.40 4.89 8.51
CA TYR A 98 -18.08 4.83 9.13
C TYR A 98 -17.68 6.21 9.66
N LYS A 99 -17.00 6.23 10.80
CA LYS A 99 -16.66 7.46 11.54
C LYS A 99 -15.18 7.79 11.50
N ILE A 100 -14.34 6.78 11.30
CA ILE A 100 -12.89 6.91 11.39
C ILE A 100 -12.29 6.45 10.08
N PHE A 101 -11.47 7.32 9.49
CA PHE A 101 -10.58 6.95 8.39
C PHE A 101 -9.18 6.74 8.96
N ASP A 102 -8.58 5.59 8.72
CA ASP A 102 -7.28 5.24 9.28
C ASP A 102 -6.29 4.93 8.15
N PHE A 103 -5.44 5.91 7.83
CA PHE A 103 -4.37 5.77 6.85
C PHE A 103 -3.24 4.81 7.27
N GLY A 104 -3.30 4.24 8.47
CA GLY A 104 -2.29 3.36 9.02
C GLY A 104 -0.95 4.05 9.27
N ARG A 105 0.06 3.24 9.61
CA ARG A 105 1.40 3.72 9.96
C ARG A 105 2.15 4.37 8.78
N SER A 106 3.01 5.32 9.10
CA SER A 106 4.07 5.83 8.20
C SER A 106 5.27 6.27 9.02
N LYS A 107 6.46 6.26 8.43
CA LYS A 107 7.65 6.83 9.08
C LYS A 107 7.57 8.35 9.06
N GLN A 108 8.04 9.01 10.12
CA GLN A 108 8.11 10.48 10.19
C GLN A 108 8.94 11.05 9.04
N GLU A 109 8.60 12.26 8.61
CA GLU A 109 9.32 13.00 7.56
C GLU A 109 9.49 12.23 6.24
N THR A 110 8.51 11.38 5.89
CA THR A 110 8.47 10.68 4.59
C THR A 110 7.30 11.16 3.74
N GLY A 111 7.36 10.91 2.43
CA GLY A 111 6.27 11.23 1.49
C GLY A 111 4.88 10.78 1.99
N PRO A 112 4.68 9.52 2.41
CA PRO A 112 3.42 9.07 2.99
C PRO A 112 3.01 9.83 4.26
N PHE A 113 3.96 10.26 5.10
CA PHE A 113 3.66 11.06 6.29
C PHE A 113 3.15 12.45 5.92
N HIS A 114 3.84 13.16 5.02
CA HIS A 114 3.40 14.47 4.56
C HIS A 114 2.09 14.41 3.78
N PHE A 115 1.87 13.36 2.98
CA PHE A 115 0.61 13.11 2.28
C PHE A 115 -0.56 13.03 3.27
N LYS A 116 -0.46 12.20 4.31
CA LYS A 116 -1.51 12.04 5.33
C LYS A 116 -1.77 13.34 6.09
N ARG A 117 -0.70 14.08 6.45
CA ARG A 117 -0.81 15.39 7.10
C ARG A 117 -1.52 16.43 6.23
N HIS A 118 -1.26 16.43 4.92
CA HIS A 118 -1.90 17.35 3.97
C HIS A 118 -3.42 17.16 3.94
N TRP A 119 -3.89 15.93 4.14
CA TRP A 119 -5.29 15.56 4.26
C TRP A 119 -5.94 15.92 5.63
N GLY A 120 -5.21 16.61 6.51
CA GLY A 120 -5.72 17.06 7.81
C GLY A 120 -5.59 16.04 8.95
N PHE A 121 -4.89 14.92 8.73
CA PHE A 121 -4.73 13.90 9.76
C PHE A 121 -3.66 14.31 10.78
N GLU A 122 -4.03 14.22 12.07
CA GLU A 122 -3.07 14.39 13.16
C GLU A 122 -2.29 13.09 13.40
N PRO A 123 -0.95 13.13 13.37
CA PRO A 123 -0.14 11.94 13.52
C PRO A 123 -0.16 11.48 14.99
N GLN A 124 -0.43 10.20 15.19
CA GLN A 124 -0.31 9.57 16.50
C GLN A 124 1.00 8.79 16.59
N ALA A 125 1.77 9.01 17.66
CA ALA A 125 3.01 8.29 17.88
C ALA A 125 2.72 6.81 18.17
N LEU A 126 3.35 5.91 17.40
CA LEU A 126 3.27 4.47 17.62
C LEU A 126 4.60 4.00 18.24
N PRO A 127 4.64 3.69 19.55
CA PRO A 127 5.84 3.17 20.18
C PRO A 127 6.11 1.73 19.72
N TYR A 128 7.35 1.44 19.33
CA TYR A 128 7.80 0.10 18.95
C TYR A 128 8.72 -0.47 20.02
N GLN A 129 8.51 -1.73 20.37
CA GLN A 129 9.40 -2.49 21.25
C GLN A 129 10.27 -3.44 20.43
N TYR A 130 11.55 -3.50 20.75
CA TYR A 130 12.52 -4.39 20.10
C TYR A 130 13.06 -5.41 21.11
N PHE A 131 13.05 -6.69 20.74
CA PHE A 131 13.72 -7.76 21.48
C PHE A 131 15.05 -8.04 20.80
N LEU A 132 16.15 -7.63 21.46
CA LEU A 132 17.50 -7.73 20.92
C LEU A 132 18.34 -8.71 21.76
N PRO A 133 19.24 -9.49 21.14
CA PRO A 133 20.24 -10.23 21.89
C PRO A 133 21.13 -9.26 22.70
N LYS A 134 21.81 -9.76 23.74
CA LYS A 134 22.72 -8.94 24.55
C LYS A 134 23.80 -8.30 23.66
N GLY A 135 23.84 -6.96 23.64
CA GLY A 135 24.75 -6.19 22.76
C GLY A 135 24.24 -6.01 21.32
N GLY A 136 23.01 -6.42 21.01
CA GLY A 136 22.39 -6.20 19.71
C GLY A 136 21.97 -4.74 19.49
N GLU A 137 22.08 -4.29 18.24
CA GLU A 137 21.61 -2.97 17.81
C GLU A 137 20.24 -3.08 17.14
N ILE A 138 19.48 -1.98 17.15
CA ILE A 138 18.21 -1.91 16.42
C ILE A 138 18.51 -2.02 14.91
N PRO A 139 17.91 -2.99 14.20
CA PRO A 139 18.20 -3.17 12.78
C PRO A 139 17.70 -1.99 11.96
N ASN A 140 18.60 -1.34 11.21
CA ASN A 140 18.24 -0.27 10.29
C ASN A 140 17.75 -0.83 8.94
N VAL A 141 16.50 -1.28 8.95
CA VAL A 141 15.74 -1.78 7.77
C VAL A 141 15.09 -0.64 6.97
N ASN A 142 15.55 0.60 7.13
CA ASN A 142 14.98 1.73 6.40
C ASN A 142 15.42 1.70 4.92
N PRO A 143 14.50 1.85 3.95
CA PRO A 143 14.91 2.04 2.55
C PRO A 143 15.91 3.18 2.34
N SER A 144 15.91 4.22 3.20
CA SER A 144 16.92 5.29 3.14
C SER A 144 18.33 4.86 3.56
N ASN A 145 18.51 3.65 4.09
CA ASN A 145 19.82 3.10 4.39
C ASN A 145 20.60 2.90 3.07
N PRO A 146 21.79 3.51 2.92
CA PRO A 146 22.59 3.43 1.70
C PRO A 146 22.88 1.99 1.25
N LYS A 147 22.95 1.03 2.19
CA LYS A 147 23.19 -0.39 1.89
C LYS A 147 22.12 -1.01 0.99
N PHE A 148 20.87 -0.51 1.04
CA PHE A 148 19.77 -1.04 0.22
C PHE A 148 19.63 -0.34 -1.13
N GLN A 149 20.26 0.83 -1.34
CA GLN A 149 20.07 1.63 -2.54
C GLN A 149 20.40 0.90 -3.85
N PRO A 150 21.50 0.13 -3.96
CA PRO A 150 21.79 -0.64 -5.18
C PRO A 150 20.72 -1.69 -5.49
N PHE A 151 20.22 -2.39 -4.47
CA PHE A 151 19.19 -3.42 -4.61
C PHE A 151 17.84 -2.81 -5.03
N ILE A 152 17.47 -1.68 -4.41
CA ILE A 152 16.27 -0.91 -4.77
C ILE A 152 16.37 -0.45 -6.24
N ALA A 153 17.51 0.10 -6.65
CA ALA A 153 17.73 0.57 -8.02
C ALA A 153 17.67 -0.56 -9.05
N LEU A 154 18.25 -1.72 -8.73
CA LEU A 154 18.16 -2.92 -9.57
C LEU A 154 16.72 -3.41 -9.69
N TRP A 155 15.99 -3.47 -8.57
CA TRP A 155 14.59 -3.92 -8.54
C TRP A 155 13.68 -3.08 -9.42
N LYS A 156 13.82 -1.74 -9.37
CA LYS A 156 13.02 -0.81 -10.19
C LYS A 156 13.14 -1.06 -11.68
N ARG A 157 14.29 -1.57 -12.13
CA ARG A 157 14.58 -1.85 -13.55
C ARG A 157 14.06 -3.21 -14.03
N LEU A 158 13.65 -4.09 -13.12
CA LEU A 158 13.11 -5.40 -13.50
C LEU A 158 11.79 -5.25 -14.27
N PRO A 159 11.58 -6.01 -15.36
CA PRO A 159 10.25 -6.19 -15.93
C PRO A 159 9.25 -6.66 -14.87
N LEU A 160 8.01 -6.18 -14.94
CA LEU A 160 6.99 -6.46 -13.93
C LEU A 160 6.75 -7.95 -13.71
N SER A 161 6.76 -8.76 -14.78
CA SER A 161 6.61 -10.21 -14.70
C SER A 161 7.71 -10.88 -13.89
N ILE A 162 8.96 -10.41 -14.04
CA ILE A 162 10.12 -10.92 -13.29
C ILE A 162 10.01 -10.49 -11.82
N ALA A 163 9.72 -9.21 -11.56
CA ALA A 163 9.52 -8.72 -10.20
C ALA A 163 8.39 -9.47 -9.48
N ASN A 164 7.29 -9.78 -10.16
CA ASN A 164 6.15 -10.52 -9.59
C ASN A 164 6.46 -12.00 -9.34
N ARG A 165 7.38 -12.61 -10.09
CA ARG A 165 7.82 -13.99 -9.86
C ARG A 165 8.80 -14.09 -8.69
N LEU A 166 9.73 -13.13 -8.58
CA LEU A 166 10.75 -13.12 -7.52
C LEU A 166 10.23 -12.54 -6.20
N GLY A 167 9.31 -11.57 -6.27
CA GLY A 167 8.82 -10.81 -5.14
C GLY A 167 8.33 -11.66 -3.95
N PRO A 168 7.49 -12.70 -4.19
CA PRO A 168 6.99 -13.57 -3.13
C PRO A 168 8.08 -14.30 -2.32
N PHE A 169 9.24 -14.58 -2.92
CA PHE A 169 10.34 -15.23 -2.22
C PHE A 169 11.14 -14.26 -1.35
N LEU A 170 11.08 -12.96 -1.63
CA LEU A 170 11.83 -11.92 -0.92
C LEU A 170 11.00 -11.20 0.14
N ILE A 171 9.72 -10.93 -0.14
CA ILE A 171 8.85 -10.13 0.73
C ILE A 171 8.72 -10.71 2.14
N LYS A 172 8.81 -12.03 2.29
CA LYS A 172 8.79 -12.73 3.60
C LYS A 172 9.98 -12.42 4.51
N TYR A 173 11.06 -11.84 3.97
CA TYR A 173 12.23 -11.41 4.74
C TYR A 173 12.26 -9.89 4.98
N LEU A 174 11.24 -9.17 4.50
CA LEU A 174 11.10 -7.74 4.69
C LEU A 174 10.04 -7.46 5.78
N PRO A 175 10.26 -6.44 6.62
CA PRO A 175 9.36 -6.05 7.71
C PRO A 175 8.20 -5.13 7.29
#